data_AF-A0A355EZ38-F1
#
_entry.id   AF-A0A355EZ38-F1
#
_cell.length_a   1.000
_cell.length_b   1.000
_cell.length_c   1.000
_cell.angle_alpha   90.00
_cell.angle_beta   90.00
_cell.angle_gamma   90.00
#
_symmetry.space_group_name_H-M   'P 1'
#
loop_
_entity.id
_entity.type
_entity.pdbx_description
1 polymer ?
#
loop_
_entity_poly.entity_id
_entity_poly.type
_entity_poly.pdbx_seq_one_letter_code
_entity_poly.pdbx_strand_id
1 'polypeptide(L)'
;NVYRSTTPGFVAGPASLVAAGLSGTSYADTSPLANGTTYFYVVRAVDGSNGAAETNTVERSAAPAGPVATGTFTETFEGALSGGGFDNAGWTHGPLAGAADWVASTAQSQT
;
A
#
# COMPACT_ATOMS: atom_id res chain seq x y z
N ASN A 1 -12.71 7.07 -24.65
CA ASN A 1 -11.94 5.83 -24.87
C ASN A 1 -10.67 5.82 -24.05
N VAL A 2 -10.32 4.67 -23.47
CA VAL A 2 -9.06 4.43 -22.76
C VAL A 2 -8.33 3.32 -23.49
N TYR A 3 -7.06 3.55 -23.78
CA TYR A 3 -6.16 2.61 -24.44
C TYR A 3 -5.03 2.22 -23.49
N ARG A 4 -4.57 0.97 -23.56
CA ARG A 4 -3.51 0.41 -22.72
C ARG A 4 -2.52 -0.39 -23.56
N SER A 5 -1.24 -0.31 -23.21
CA SER A 5 -0.17 -1.17 -23.74
C SER A 5 0.89 -1.44 -22.67
N THR A 6 1.69 -2.49 -22.84
CA THR A 6 2.94 -2.71 -22.09
C THR A 6 4.15 -2.10 -22.79
N THR A 7 3.98 -1.58 -24.00
CA THR A 7 5.03 -0.92 -24.79
C THR A 7 4.92 0.59 -24.64
N PRO A 8 5.98 1.30 -24.20
CA PRO A 8 5.98 2.76 -24.13
C PRO A 8 5.86 3.38 -25.52
N GLY A 9 5.16 4.51 -25.63
CA GLY A 9 4.99 5.25 -26.88
C GLY A 9 4.15 4.50 -27.92
N PHE A 10 3.25 3.62 -27.47
CA PHE A 10 2.38 2.87 -28.37
C PHE A 10 1.38 3.80 -29.09
N VAL A 11 0.99 3.41 -30.30
CA VAL A 11 -0.07 4.11 -31.03
C VAL A 11 -1.43 3.59 -30.57
N ALA A 12 -2.26 4.47 -30.01
CA ALA A 12 -3.62 4.13 -29.62
C ALA A 12 -4.47 3.70 -30.83
N GLY A 13 -5.09 2.53 -30.73
CA GLY A 13 -5.87 1.91 -31.80
C GLY A 13 -6.73 0.76 -31.28
N PRO A 14 -7.44 0.04 -32.17
CA PRO A 14 -8.39 -1.01 -31.76
C PRO A 14 -7.77 -2.12 -30.91
N ALA A 15 -6.51 -2.49 -31.18
CA ALA A 15 -5.81 -3.55 -30.45
C ALA A 15 -5.44 -3.16 -29.00
N SER A 16 -5.36 -1.87 -28.70
CA SER A 16 -5.03 -1.35 -27.37
C SER A 16 -6.24 -0.79 -26.63
N LEU A 17 -7.44 -0.80 -27.22
CA LEU A 17 -8.66 -0.27 -26.60
C LEU A 17 -9.09 -1.17 -25.43
N VAL A 18 -9.14 -0.61 -24.22
CA VAL A 18 -9.59 -1.33 -23.02
C VAL A 18 -10.93 -0.84 -22.49
N ALA A 19 -11.34 0.39 -22.82
CA ALA A 19 -12.67 0.91 -22.47
C ALA A 19 -13.16 1.96 -23.48
N ALA A 20 -14.45 1.96 -23.74
CA ALA A 20 -15.14 2.92 -24.61
C ALA A 20 -16.47 3.36 -23.99
N GLY A 21 -17.09 4.42 -24.53
CA GLY A 21 -18.41 4.90 -24.07
C GLY A 21 -18.42 5.50 -22.65
N LEU A 22 -17.26 5.89 -22.13
CA LEU A 22 -17.15 6.54 -20.82
C LEU A 22 -17.63 7.99 -20.93
N SER A 23 -18.57 8.38 -20.06
CA SER A 23 -19.09 9.76 -19.95
C SER A 23 -18.39 10.58 -18.86
N GLY A 24 -17.73 9.92 -17.90
CA GLY A 24 -16.95 10.55 -16.85
C GLY A 24 -15.49 10.80 -17.23
N THR A 25 -14.77 11.51 -16.38
CA THR A 25 -13.33 11.80 -16.52
C THR A 25 -12.44 10.81 -15.76
N SER A 26 -13.04 9.77 -15.18
CA SER A 26 -12.36 8.74 -14.40
C SER A 26 -12.69 7.36 -14.94
N TYR A 27 -11.68 6.49 -15.00
CA TYR A 27 -11.82 5.07 -15.32
C TYR A 27 -10.89 4.26 -14.42
N ALA A 28 -11.44 3.24 -13.77
CA ALA A 28 -10.68 2.26 -13.01
C ALA A 28 -10.48 1.01 -13.87
N ASP A 29 -9.23 0.69 -14.20
CA ASP A 29 -8.91 -0.55 -14.91
C ASP A 29 -8.91 -1.73 -13.92
N THR A 30 -10.00 -2.49 -13.88
CA THR A 30 -10.16 -3.68 -13.02
C THR A 30 -9.78 -4.98 -13.73
N SER A 31 -9.06 -4.90 -14.86
CA SER A 31 -8.53 -6.08 -15.53
C SER A 31 -7.55 -6.84 -14.60
N PRO A 32 -7.37 -8.17 -14.78
CA PRO A 32 -6.37 -8.94 -14.04
C PRO A 32 -4.95 -8.61 -14.54
N LEU A 33 -4.48 -7.41 -14.23
CA LEU A 33 -3.15 -6.91 -14.58
C LEU A 33 -2.08 -7.61 -13.73
N ALA A 34 -0.92 -7.85 -14.33
CA ALA A 34 0.21 -8.44 -13.62
C ALA A 34 0.87 -7.40 -12.71
N ASN A 35 1.02 -7.73 -11.43
CA ASN A 35 1.70 -6.85 -10.48
C ASN A 35 3.16 -6.64 -10.89
N GLY A 36 3.67 -5.42 -10.69
CA GLY A 36 5.02 -5.01 -11.09
C GLY A 36 5.19 -4.77 -12.60
N THR A 37 4.19 -5.08 -13.43
CA THR A 37 4.23 -4.77 -14.87
C THR A 37 3.79 -3.33 -15.08
N THR A 38 4.64 -2.54 -15.74
CA THR A 38 4.29 -1.18 -16.15
C THR A 38 3.34 -1.21 -17.33
N TYR A 39 2.21 -0.54 -17.18
CA TYR A 39 1.25 -0.30 -18.25
C TYR A 39 1.21 1.18 -18.59
N PHE A 40 1.08 1.46 -19.87
CA PHE A 40 1.00 2.79 -20.46
C PHE A 40 -0.41 3.03 -20.95
N TYR A 41 -0.95 4.22 -20.65
CA TYR A 41 -2.33 4.59 -20.95
C TYR A 41 -2.37 5.89 -21.75
N VAL A 42 -3.23 5.89 -22.76
CA VAL A 42 -3.64 7.09 -23.50
C VAL A 42 -5.16 7.15 -23.43
N VAL A 43 -5.71 8.33 -23.19
CA VAL A 43 -7.16 8.56 -23.16
C VAL A 43 -7.51 9.43 -24.36
N ARG A 44 -8.54 9.03 -25.11
CA ARG A 44 -9.11 9.85 -26.18
C ARG A 44 -10.59 10.08 -26.04
N ALA A 45 -10.99 11.35 -26.11
CA ALA A 45 -12.40 11.72 -26.18
C ALA A 45 -12.99 11.31 -27.53
N VAL A 46 -14.28 11.01 -27.54
CA VAL A 46 -15.02 10.66 -28.75
C VAL A 46 -16.22 11.57 -28.83
N ASP A 47 -16.41 12.21 -29.98
CA ASP A 47 -17.60 13.00 -30.27
C ASP A 47 -18.83 12.07 -30.34
N GLY A 48 -19.84 12.36 -29.53
CA GLY A 48 -21.05 11.55 -29.46
C GLY A 48 -21.96 11.63 -30.69
N SER A 49 -21.79 12.64 -31.55
CA SER A 49 -22.61 12.86 -32.75
C SER A 49 -22.12 12.08 -33.97
N ASN A 50 -20.80 12.00 -34.14
CA ASN A 50 -20.17 11.45 -35.34
C ASN A 50 -19.15 10.34 -35.05
N GLY A 51 -18.88 10.05 -33.78
CA GLY A 51 -17.96 9.00 -33.36
C GLY A 51 -16.48 9.32 -33.61
N ALA A 52 -16.12 10.54 -34.00
CA ALA A 52 -14.74 10.93 -34.21
C ALA A 52 -13.99 10.95 -32.87
N ALA A 53 -12.93 10.15 -32.80
CA ALA A 53 -12.00 10.21 -31.68
C ALA A 53 -10.98 11.33 -31.91
N GLU A 54 -10.65 12.07 -30.86
CA GLU A 54 -9.56 13.04 -30.91
C GLU A 54 -8.18 12.33 -30.95
N THR A 55 -7.09 13.08 -31.17
CA THR A 55 -5.77 12.54 -31.53
C THR A 55 -4.71 12.60 -30.42
N ASN A 56 -5.11 12.76 -29.16
CA ASN A 56 -4.21 12.88 -28.01
C ASN A 56 -3.13 11.78 -28.00
N THR A 57 -1.92 12.22 -27.65
CA THR A 57 -0.71 11.42 -27.57
C THR A 57 -0.09 11.47 -26.17
N VAL A 58 -0.69 12.20 -25.23
CA VAL A 58 -0.23 12.25 -23.84
C VAL A 58 -0.40 10.88 -23.21
N GLU A 59 0.73 10.28 -22.87
CA GLU A 59 0.83 8.97 -22.24
C GLU A 59 1.11 9.12 -20.72
N ARG A 60 0.50 8.26 -19.92
CA ARG A 60 0.80 8.08 -18.50
C ARG A 60 1.05 6.62 -18.20
N SER A 61 1.88 6.33 -17.21
CA SER A 61 2.19 4.95 -16.83
C SER A 61 1.99 4.70 -15.34
N ALA A 62 1.68 3.46 -15.02
CA ALA A 62 1.59 2.95 -13.65
C ALA A 62 1.83 1.43 -13.66
N ALA A 63 2.28 0.90 -12.52
CA ALA A 63 2.40 -0.53 -12.28
C ALA A 63 1.58 -0.91 -11.03
N PRO A 64 0.61 -1.83 -11.13
CA PRO A 64 -0.08 -2.36 -9.96
C PRO A 64 0.93 -3.04 -9.02
N ALA A 65 0.90 -2.72 -7.73
CA ALA A 65 1.75 -3.39 -6.75
C ALA A 65 1.11 -4.67 -6.19
N GLY A 66 -0.21 -4.82 -6.36
CA GLY A 66 -1.00 -5.82 -5.65
C GLY A 66 -1.30 -5.41 -4.21
N PRO A 67 -1.82 -6.34 -3.39
CA PRO A 67 -1.98 -6.13 -1.96
C PRO A 67 -0.64 -5.79 -1.31
N VAL A 68 -0.65 -4.85 -0.38
CA VAL A 68 0.54 -4.57 0.44
C VAL A 68 0.89 -5.83 1.22
N ALA A 69 2.11 -6.35 1.00
CA ALA A 69 2.64 -7.42 1.82
C ALA A 69 2.88 -6.87 3.23
N THR A 70 2.02 -7.21 4.17
CA THR A 70 2.29 -7.01 5.59
C THR A 70 3.22 -8.13 6.03
N GLY A 71 4.47 -7.78 6.34
CA GLY A 71 5.36 -8.74 6.98
C GLY A 71 4.82 -9.10 8.36
N THR A 72 5.08 -10.32 8.82
CA THR A 72 4.88 -10.65 10.24
C THR A 72 5.90 -9.85 11.04
N PHE A 73 5.43 -8.83 11.77
CA PHE A 73 6.27 -8.14 12.73
C PHE A 73 6.38 -9.02 13.96
N THR A 74 7.48 -9.78 14.05
CA THR A 74 7.81 -10.47 15.30
C THR A 74 8.37 -9.42 16.24
N GLU A 75 7.51 -8.85 17.08
CA GLU A 75 7.96 -8.01 18.17
C GLU A 75 8.71 -8.89 19.18
N THR A 76 9.99 -8.59 19.40
CA THR A 76 10.83 -9.32 20.38
C THR A 76 10.67 -8.79 21.80
N PHE A 77 9.77 -7.82 22.03
CA PHE A 77 9.61 -7.14 23.31
C PHE A 77 9.23 -8.14 24.43
N GLU A 78 8.43 -9.16 24.10
CA GLU A 78 8.00 -10.21 25.05
C GLU A 78 8.56 -11.61 24.69
N GLY A 79 9.54 -11.68 23.77
CA GLY A 79 10.12 -12.96 23.35
C GLY A 79 10.99 -13.60 24.43
N ALA A 80 11.25 -14.90 24.34
CA ALA A 80 12.02 -15.68 25.33
C ALA A 80 13.44 -15.15 25.62
N LEU A 81 13.98 -14.24 24.79
CA LEU A 81 15.24 -13.53 25.04
C LEU A 81 15.10 -12.35 26.02
N SER A 82 13.86 -11.87 26.28
CA SER A 82 13.49 -10.78 27.20
C SER A 82 13.00 -11.29 28.56
N GLY A 83 12.89 -12.61 28.76
CA GLY A 83 12.47 -13.16 30.06
C GLY A 83 11.03 -12.85 30.49
N GLY A 84 10.17 -12.33 29.58
CA GLY A 84 8.77 -12.00 29.87
C GLY A 84 8.59 -10.79 30.80
N GLY A 85 9.54 -9.85 30.79
CA GLY A 85 9.55 -8.66 31.65
C GLY A 85 9.96 -7.41 30.88
N PHE A 86 9.34 -6.30 31.27
CA PHE A 86 9.41 -4.95 30.70
C PHE A 86 10.81 -4.27 30.80
N ASP A 87 11.90 -4.89 30.36
CA ASP A 87 13.23 -4.34 30.56
C ASP A 87 14.18 -4.44 29.35
N ASN A 88 14.69 -3.28 28.94
CA ASN A 88 15.76 -3.16 27.95
C ASN A 88 17.06 -3.74 28.54
N ALA A 89 17.72 -4.64 27.81
CA ALA A 89 18.98 -5.24 28.24
C ALA A 89 20.02 -4.16 28.62
N GLY A 90 20.47 -4.18 29.88
CA GLY A 90 21.37 -3.19 30.46
C GLY A 90 20.74 -2.28 31.53
N TRP A 91 19.41 -2.29 31.68
CA TRP A 91 18.76 -1.67 32.84
C TRP A 91 18.73 -2.65 34.00
N THR A 92 19.68 -2.49 34.92
CA THR A 92 19.58 -3.13 36.23
C THR A 92 18.91 -2.13 37.17
N HIS A 93 17.81 -2.52 37.80
CA HIS A 93 17.26 -1.76 38.91
C HIS A 93 18.26 -1.85 40.06
N GLY A 94 19.08 -0.81 40.21
CA GLY A 94 19.94 -0.68 41.37
C GLY A 94 19.06 -0.62 42.64
N PRO A 95 19.47 -1.27 43.75
CA PRO A 95 18.76 -1.10 45.01
C PRO A 95 18.72 0.39 45.34
N LEU A 96 17.52 0.92 45.61
CA LEU A 96 17.36 2.27 46.14
C LEU A 96 18.12 2.31 47.47
N ALA A 97 19.27 2.99 47.51
CA ALA A 97 20.01 3.17 48.74
C ALA A 97 19.24 4.13 49.67
N GLY A 98 18.66 3.56 50.72
CA GLY A 98 17.93 4.27 51.78
C GLY A 98 17.29 3.24 52.71
N ALA A 99 17.14 3.57 54.00
CA ALA A 99 16.65 2.65 55.04
C ALA A 99 15.16 2.22 54.90
N ALA A 100 14.55 2.44 53.73
CA ALA A 100 13.21 2.00 53.41
C ALA A 100 13.29 0.94 52.30
N ASP A 101 13.23 -0.33 52.71
CA ASP A 101 12.87 -1.43 51.83
C ASP A 101 11.41 -1.23 51.39
N TRP A 102 11.21 -0.49 50.30
CA TRP A 102 9.92 -0.46 49.62
C TRP A 102 9.73 -1.80 48.90
N VAL A 103 9.33 -2.81 49.66
CA VAL A 103 8.73 -4.01 49.08
C VAL A 103 7.46 -3.55 48.39
N ALA A 104 7.43 -3.56 47.06
CA ALA A 104 6.21 -3.38 46.29
C ALA A 104 5.24 -4.50 46.68
N SER A 105 4.39 -4.28 47.67
CA SER A 105 3.40 -5.26 48.07
C SER A 105 2.31 -5.29 47.00
N THR A 106 2.06 -6.45 46.41
CA THR A 106 0.88 -6.73 45.57
C THR A 106 -0.42 -6.83 46.37
N ALA A 107 -0.45 -6.31 47.61
CA ALA A 107 -1.67 -6.27 48.40
C ALA A 107 -2.64 -5.24 47.80
N GLN A 108 -3.63 -5.73 47.05
CA GLN A 108 -4.85 -4.97 46.79
C GLN A 108 -5.47 -4.60 48.14
N SER A 109 -5.54 -3.32 48.45
CA SER A 109 -6.39 -2.85 49.55
C SER A 109 -7.85 -2.97 49.10
N GLN A 110 -8.50 -4.05 49.53
CA GLN A 110 -9.95 -4.17 49.54
C GLN A 110 -10.40 -4.52 50.96
N THR A 111 -10.62 -3.50 51.79
CA THR A 111 -11.92 -3.02 52.31
C THR A 111 -11.69 -1.84 53.24
#